data_AF-A0A2N5YWA7-F1
#
_entry.id   AF-A0A2N5YWA7-F1
#
_cell.length_a   1.000
_cell.length_b   1.000
_cell.length_c   1.000
_cell.angle_alpha   90.00
_cell.angle_beta   90.00
_cell.angle_gamma   90.00
#
_symmetry.space_group_name_H-M   'P 1'
#
loop_
_entity.id
_entity.type
_entity.pdbx_description
1 polymer ?
#
loop_
_entity_poly.entity_id
_entity_poly.type
_entity_poly.pdbx_seq_one_letter_code
_entity_poly.pdbx_strand_id
1 'polypeptide(L)' 'MDTEYIVTVTDTWMCENTDTVNVNVFEVFADAGTDEEICIGGSVTLTATGGTGYEWSTGEFVDVITVSPT' A
#
# COMPACT_ATOMS: atom_id res chain seq x y z
N MET A 1 8.19 8.42 5.77
CA MET A 1 8.49 9.18 7.00
C MET A 1 8.82 8.16 8.06
N ASP A 2 9.97 8.32 8.69
CA ASP A 2 10.44 7.40 9.72
C ASP A 2 10.21 8.08 11.06
N THR A 3 9.40 7.45 11.91
CA THR A 3 9.06 7.95 13.24
C THR A 3 9.59 6.98 14.27
N GLU A 4 10.40 7.50 15.19
CA GLU A 4 10.96 6.74 16.31
C GLU A 4 10.07 6.90 17.55
N TYR A 5 9.72 5.78 18.16
CA TYR A 5 8.99 5.73 19.43
C TYR A 5 9.89 5.12 20.50
N ILE A 6 10.06 5.86 21.59
CA ILE A 6 10.91 5.45 22.72
C ILE A 6 10.00 5.23 23.94
N VAL A 7 10.14 4.07 24.57
CA VAL A 7 9.53 3.79 25.88
C VAL A 7 10.61 3.84 26.95
N THR A 8 10.34 4.59 28.01
CA THR A 8 11.18 4.65 29.21
C THR A 8 10.42 4.04 30.37
N VAL A 9 11.05 3.10 31.06
CA VAL A 9 10.51 2.48 32.28
C VAL A 9 11.39 2.89 33.44
N THR A 10 10.74 3.38 34.50
CA THR A 10 11.39 3.74 35.76
C THR A 10 10.81 2.88 36.86
N ASP A 11 11.66 2.23 37.66
CA ASP A 11 11.22 1.41 38.79
C ASP A 11 11.02 2.24 40.08
N THR A 12 10.54 1.59 41.14
CA THR A 12 10.35 2.21 42.46
C THR A 12 11.65 2.68 43.14
N TRP A 13 12.81 2.25 42.67
CA TRP A 13 14.13 2.64 43.16
C TRP A 13 14.82 3.67 42.24
N MET A 14 14.09 4.25 41.27
CA MET A 14 14.57 5.22 40.28
C MET A 14 15.62 4.68 39.30
N CYS A 15 15.66 3.38 39.05
CA CYS A 15 16.43 2.83 37.94
C CYS A 15 15.62 2.97 36.65
N GLU A 16 16.28 3.41 35.57
CA GLU A 16 15.64 3.60 34.28
C GLU A 16 16.18 2.62 33.23
N ASN A 17 15.30 2.18 32.35
CA ASN A 17 15.64 1.43 31.15
C ASN A 17 14.77 1.93 29.98
N THR A 18 15.29 1.83 28.76
CA THR A 18 14.63 2.33 27.56
C THR A 18 14.61 1.28 26.47
N ASP A 19 13.52 1.23 25.71
CA ASP A 19 13.39 0.42 24.49
C ASP A 19 12.87 1.30 23.33
N THR A 20 13.14 0.91 22.10
CA THR A 20 12.88 1.74 20.91
C THR A 20 12.25 0.94 19.78
N VAL A 21 11.23 1.53 19.15
CA VAL A 21 10.56 0.99 17.97
C VAL A 21 10.60 2.02 16.85
N ASN A 22 11.04 1.58 15.66
CA ASN A 22 11.03 2.37 14.44
C ASN A 22 9.78 2.07 13.62
N VAL A 23 9.03 3.10 13.26
CA VAL A 23 7.83 3.00 12.42
C VAL A 23 8.07 3.74 11.11
N ASN A 24 8.08 3.00 10.01
CA ASN A 24 8.26 3.55 8.66
C ASN A 24 6.90 3.66 7.98
N VAL A 25 6.50 4.89 7.65
CA VAL A 25 5.27 5.18 6.90
C VAL A 25 5.65 5.52 5.47
N PHE A 26 5.22 4.68 4.52
CA PHE A 26 5.37 4.92 3.10
C PHE A 26 4.11 5.56 2.56
N GLU A 27 4.27 6.69 1.86
CA GLU A 27 3.19 7.24 1.05
C GLU A 27 3.07 6.40 -0.21
N VAL A 28 1.86 5.95 -0.52
CA VAL A 28 1.56 5.17 -1.72
C VAL A 28 0.65 5.99 -2.63
N PHE A 29 0.94 5.96 -3.92
CA PHE A 29 0.20 6.68 -4.95
C PHE A 29 -0.34 5.65 -5.94
N ALA A 30 -1.55 5.15 -5.69
CA ALA A 30 -2.15 4.16 -6.58
C ALA A 30 -2.40 4.76 -7.97
N ASP A 31 -1.89 4.09 -8.99
CA ASP A 31 -2.05 4.44 -10.40
C ASP A 31 -2.51 3.19 -11.16
N ALA A 32 -3.66 3.26 -11.84
CA ALA A 32 -4.24 2.16 -12.61
C ALA A 32 -3.82 2.19 -14.10
N GLY A 33 -2.98 3.16 -14.49
CA GLY A 33 -2.63 3.45 -15.87
C GLY A 33 -3.46 4.58 -16.47
N THR A 34 -3.24 4.84 -17.76
CA THR A 34 -4.01 5.82 -18.53
C THR A 34 -5.44 5.35 -18.78
N ASP A 35 -6.34 6.30 -18.99
CA ASP A 35 -7.70 5.99 -19.42
C ASP A 35 -7.67 5.36 -20.82
N GLU A 36 -8.38 4.25 -20.98
CA GLU A 36 -8.43 3.48 -22.23
C GLU A 36 -9.84 3.47 -22.81
N GLU A 37 -9.94 3.62 -24.14
CA GLU A 37 -11.19 3.50 -24.90
C GLU A 37 -11.13 2.26 -25.80
N ILE A 38 -12.07 1.33 -25.62
CA ILE A 38 -12.16 0.08 -26.39
C ILE A 38 -13.56 -0.14 -26.96
N CYS A 39 -13.63 -0.86 -28.08
CA CYS A 39 -14.91 -1.24 -28.68
C CYS A 39 -15.63 -2.34 -27.88
N ILE A 40 -16.96 -2.45 -28.04
CA ILE A 40 -17.75 -3.54 -27.48
C ILE A 40 -17.18 -4.89 -27.94
N GLY A 41 -17.00 -5.81 -26.99
CA GLY A 41 -16.36 -7.11 -27.22
C GLY A 41 -14.83 -7.07 -27.24
N GLY A 42 -14.22 -5.88 -27.12
CA GLY A 42 -12.80 -5.71 -26.89
C GLY A 42 -12.42 -6.01 -25.44
N SER A 43 -11.11 -6.09 -25.20
CA SER A 43 -10.53 -6.19 -23.87
C SER A 43 -9.29 -5.31 -23.78
N VAL A 44 -8.96 -4.87 -22.58
CA VAL A 44 -7.77 -4.08 -22.29
C VAL A 44 -7.04 -4.65 -21.09
N THR A 45 -5.72 -4.57 -21.12
CA THR A 45 -4.87 -4.97 -20.00
C THR A 45 -4.39 -3.73 -19.27
N LEU A 46 -4.69 -3.64 -17.98
CA LEU A 46 -4.28 -2.56 -17.09
C LEU A 46 -3.19 -3.06 -16.15
N THR A 47 -2.22 -2.21 -15.84
CA THR A 47 -1.12 -2.52 -14.92
C THR A 47 -1.13 -1.49 -13.81
N ALA A 48 -1.35 -1.93 -12.58
CA ALA A 48 -1.36 -1.05 -11.43
C ALA A 48 0.07 -0.78 -10.93
N THR A 49 0.34 0.45 -10.51
CA THR A 49 1.65 0.85 -9.96
C THR A 49 1.50 1.74 -8.71
N GLY A 50 2.62 2.04 -8.05
CA GLY A 50 2.69 2.97 -6.91
C GLY A 50 2.29 2.40 -5.54
N GLY A 51 2.29 1.07 -5.41
CA GLY A 51 1.99 0.32 -4.19
C GLY A 51 2.70 -1.04 -4.20
N THR A 52 2.31 -1.93 -3.29
CA THR A 52 2.87 -3.31 -3.20
C THR A 52 1.80 -4.40 -3.37
N GLY A 53 0.56 -4.01 -3.61
CA GLY A 53 -0.58 -4.90 -3.78
C GLY A 53 -1.80 -4.12 -4.25
N TYR A 54 -2.59 -4.74 -5.11
CA TYR A 54 -3.63 -4.05 -5.88
C TYR A 54 -4.90 -4.89 -5.92
N GLU A 55 -5.96 -4.33 -5.36
CA GLU A 55 -7.31 -4.88 -5.42
C GLU A 55 -8.09 -4.11 -6.49
N TRP A 56 -8.57 -4.83 -7.50
CA TRP A 56 -9.41 -4.27 -8.55
C TRP A 56 -10.87 -4.29 -8.14
N SER A 57 -11.70 -3.44 -8.74
CA SER A 57 -13.15 -3.40 -8.49
C SER A 57 -13.89 -4.70 -8.86
N THR A 58 -13.23 -5.61 -9.59
CA THR A 58 -13.71 -6.98 -9.86
C THR A 58 -13.55 -7.91 -8.64
N GLY A 59 -12.82 -7.49 -7.60
CA GLY A 59 -12.47 -8.29 -6.43
C GLY A 59 -11.17 -9.09 -6.59
N GLU A 60 -10.46 -8.94 -7.71
CA GLU A 60 -9.18 -9.61 -7.95
C GLU A 60 -8.01 -8.89 -7.30
N PHE A 61 -7.07 -9.65 -6.73
CA PHE A 61 -5.85 -9.14 -6.11
C PHE A 61 -4.62 -9.49 -6.96
N VAL A 62 -4.33 -8.67 -7.97
CA VAL A 62 -3.30 -8.89 -8.99
C VAL A 62 -2.70 -7.57 -9.47
N ASP A 63 -1.41 -7.57 -9.83
CA ASP A 63 -0.73 -6.37 -10.35
C ASP A 63 -1.22 -5.97 -11.75
N VAL A 64 -1.64 -6.96 -12.53
CA VAL A 64 -2.10 -6.80 -13.91
C VAL A 64 -3.46 -7.46 -14.06
N ILE A 65 -4.44 -6.74 -14.61
CA ILE A 65 -5.78 -7.25 -14.88
C ILE A 65 -6.12 -7.09 -16.36
N THR A 66 -6.86 -8.03 -16.92
CA THR A 66 -7.49 -7.87 -18.23
C THR A 66 -9.00 -7.73 -18.04
N VAL A 67 -9.57 -6.60 -18.49
CA VAL A 67 -10.99 -6.30 -18.35
C VAL A 67 -11.66 -6.15 -19.71
N SER A 68 -12.95 -6.51 -19.77
CA SER A 68 -13.81 -6.36 -20.95
C SER A 68 -15.16 -5.78 -20.51
N PRO A 69 -15.51 -4.54 -20.89
CA PRO A 69 -16.80 -3.93 -20.57
C PRO A 69 -17.94 -4.79 -21.11
N THR A 70 -18.96 -4.99 -20.29
CA THR A 70 -20.20 -5.69 -20.64
C THR A 70 -21.24 -4.76 -21.23
#